data_AF-A0A2N1G9Z7-F1
#
_entry.id   AF-A0A2N1G9Z7-F1
#
_cell.length_a   1.000
_cell.length_b   1.000
_cell.length_c   1.000
_cell.angle_alpha   90.00
_cell.angle_beta   90.00
_cell.angle_gamma   90.00
#
_symmetry.space_group_name_H-M   'P 1'
#
loop_
_entity.id
_entity.type
_entity.pdbx_description
1 polymer ?
#
loop_
_entity_poly.entity_id
_entity_poly.type
_entity_poly.pdbx_seq_one_letter_code
_entity_poly.pdbx_strand_id
1 'polypeptide(L)'
;MLTLEGLHSENSEIESEDIAEEIKIPLQALKLLAKILKVISQGQSVSVVPISTEMTTPAVAELLGCSRPHFVKLLEEGNIPFSLVGRHPRVKHEDIMDFQKVMKLQRE
;
A
#
# COMPACT_ATOMS: atom_id res chain seq x y z
N MET A 1 6.96 17.09 -21.94
CA MET A 1 7.51 15.74 -22.12
C MET A 1 8.92 15.78 -21.56
N LEU A 2 9.14 15.30 -20.34
CA LEU A 2 10.49 15.29 -19.75
C LEU A 2 11.21 14.05 -20.28
N THR A 3 12.13 14.26 -21.20
CA THR A 3 12.99 13.24 -21.81
C THR A 3 14.09 12.82 -20.83
N LEU A 4 14.26 11.50 -20.65
CA LEU A 4 15.26 10.87 -19.76
C LEU A 4 16.68 10.84 -20.34
N GLU A 5 17.04 11.78 -21.20
CA GLU A 5 18.36 11.83 -21.84
C GLU A 5 19.27 12.74 -21.01
N GLY A 6 19.86 12.21 -19.94
CA GLY A 6 20.83 12.98 -19.15
C GLY A 6 21.19 12.45 -17.76
N LEU A 7 20.78 11.26 -17.34
CA LEU A 7 21.22 10.66 -16.07
C LEU A 7 22.65 10.10 -16.20
N HIS A 8 23.60 11.00 -16.42
CA HIS A 8 25.04 10.76 -16.28
C HIS A 8 25.64 11.85 -15.38
N SER A 9 25.20 11.89 -14.13
CA SER A 9 26.03 12.11 -12.94
C SER A 9 25.12 12.01 -11.72
N GLU A 10 25.70 11.57 -10.62
CA GLU A 10 25.02 11.19 -9.39
C GLU A 10 24.40 12.43 -8.71
N ASN A 11 23.09 12.36 -8.46
CA ASN A 11 22.24 13.33 -7.75
C ASN A 11 21.67 14.47 -8.63
N SER A 12 20.35 14.55 -8.69
CA SER A 12 19.61 15.69 -9.23
C SER A 12 18.87 16.35 -8.07
N GLU A 13 19.31 17.54 -7.70
CA GLU A 13 18.75 18.38 -6.65
C GLU A 13 17.39 18.93 -7.11
N ILE A 14 16.38 18.82 -6.26
CA ILE A 14 15.06 19.41 -6.46
C ILE A 14 14.91 20.50 -5.39
N GLU A 15 15.09 21.76 -5.79
CA GLU A 15 14.82 22.91 -4.92
C GLU A 15 13.32 23.23 -4.96
N SER A 16 12.69 23.21 -3.78
CA SER A 16 11.32 23.69 -3.54
C SER A 16 11.36 24.50 -2.26
N GLU A 17 10.90 25.75 -2.32
CA GLU A 17 11.22 26.87 -1.41
C GLU A 17 10.72 26.75 0.06
N ASP A 18 10.28 25.57 0.50
CA ASP A 18 9.83 25.31 1.88
C ASP A 18 10.40 24.00 2.50
N ILE A 19 11.41 23.37 1.89
CA ILE A 19 12.14 22.23 2.47
C ILE A 19 13.64 22.55 2.43
N ALA A 20 14.08 23.44 3.31
CA ALA A 20 15.49 23.85 3.43
C ALA A 20 16.37 22.80 4.15
N GLU A 21 16.11 21.51 3.92
CA GLU A 21 16.97 20.42 4.37
C GLU A 21 17.22 19.46 3.21
N GLU A 22 18.51 19.23 2.91
CA GLU A 22 18.92 18.17 1.99
C GLU A 22 18.54 16.80 2.56
N ILE A 23 17.53 16.16 1.98
CA ILE A 23 17.08 14.82 2.38
C ILE A 23 17.79 13.76 1.52
N LYS A 24 18.72 13.02 2.14
CA LYS A 24 19.32 11.83 1.51
C LYS A 24 18.34 10.67 1.56
N ILE A 25 17.93 10.18 0.38
CA ILE A 25 17.02 9.03 0.25
C ILE A 25 17.73 7.82 -0.35
N PRO A 26 17.48 6.59 0.15
CA PRO A 26 17.99 5.38 -0.49
C PRO A 26 17.45 5.23 -1.92
N LEU A 27 18.26 4.68 -2.82
CA LEU A 27 17.88 4.45 -4.23
C LEU A 27 16.57 3.65 -4.37
N GLN A 28 16.31 2.71 -3.46
CA GLN A 28 15.08 1.92 -3.46
C GLN A 28 13.84 2.78 -3.15
N ALA A 29 13.96 3.73 -2.22
CA ALA A 29 12.88 4.66 -1.88
C ALA A 29 12.60 5.61 -3.03
N LEU A 30 13.64 6.12 -3.72
CA LEU A 30 13.48 6.94 -4.92
C LEU A 30 12.74 6.18 -6.04
N LYS A 31 13.11 4.91 -6.27
CA LYS A 31 12.41 4.05 -7.25
C LYS A 31 10.94 3.83 -6.90
N LEU A 32 10.63 3.67 -5.61
CA LEU A 32 9.24 3.58 -5.14
C LEU A 32 8.49 4.89 -5.40
N LEU A 33 9.07 6.02 -5.05
CA LEU A 33 8.48 7.35 -5.28
C LEU A 33 8.17 7.58 -6.75
N ALA A 34 9.10 7.26 -7.65
CA ALA A 34 8.89 7.36 -9.10
C ALA A 34 7.69 6.53 -9.58
N LYS A 35 7.49 5.32 -9.03
CA LYS A 35 6.31 4.49 -9.34
C LYS A 35 5.02 5.12 -8.82
N ILE A 36 5.04 5.65 -7.59
CA ILE A 36 3.89 6.34 -6.98
C ILE A 36 3.47 7.54 -7.83
N LEU A 37 4.43 8.39 -8.22
CA LEU A 37 4.17 9.56 -9.07
C LEU A 37 3.58 9.17 -10.43
N LYS A 38 4.03 8.05 -11.02
CA LYS A 38 3.46 7.52 -12.26
C LYS A 38 1.98 7.17 -12.10
N VAL A 39 1.61 6.46 -11.03
CA VAL A 39 0.21 6.11 -10.73
C VAL A 39 -0.64 7.38 -10.54
N ILE A 40 -0.14 8.36 -9.78
CA ILE A 40 -0.83 9.64 -9.58
C ILE A 40 -1.02 10.40 -10.89
N SER A 41 -0.02 10.41 -11.77
CA SER A 41 -0.11 11.08 -13.07
C SER A 41 -1.19 10.51 -13.99
N GLN A 42 -1.63 9.27 -13.73
CA GLN A 42 -2.72 8.60 -14.43
C GLN A 42 -4.10 8.86 -13.81
N GLY A 43 -4.19 9.75 -12.81
CA GLY A 43 -5.42 10.06 -12.08
C GLY A 43 -5.81 8.98 -11.07
N GLN A 44 -4.90 8.07 -10.72
CA GLN A 44 -5.15 7.00 -9.76
C GLN A 44 -4.65 7.39 -8.36
N SER A 45 -5.45 7.07 -7.34
CA SER A 45 -5.09 7.29 -5.94
C SER A 45 -4.07 6.26 -5.43
N VAL A 46 -3.18 6.68 -4.55
CA VAL A 46 -2.19 5.80 -3.87
C VAL A 46 -2.42 5.83 -2.36
N SER A 47 -2.40 4.66 -1.72
CA SER A 47 -2.50 4.51 -0.27
C SER A 47 -1.25 3.81 0.28
N VAL A 48 -0.70 4.33 1.38
CA VAL A 48 0.46 3.74 2.08
C VAL A 48 -0.02 3.19 3.41
N VAL A 49 0.20 1.90 3.64
CA VAL A 49 -0.27 1.20 4.83
C VAL A 49 0.93 0.58 5.58
N PRO A 50 1.10 0.83 6.88
CA PRO A 50 2.14 0.20 7.68
C PRO A 50 1.93 -1.32 7.78
N ILE A 51 2.98 -2.10 7.53
CA ILE A 51 2.94 -3.58 7.49
C ILE A 51 2.76 -4.18 8.91
N SER A 52 3.22 -3.51 9.95
CA SER A 52 3.34 -4.05 11.32
C SER A 52 2.10 -3.85 12.20
N THR A 53 0.91 -3.78 11.62
CA THR A 53 -0.31 -3.45 12.38
C THR A 53 -1.44 -4.41 12.12
N GLU A 54 -2.08 -4.81 13.22
CA GLU A 54 -3.45 -5.29 13.21
C GLU A 54 -4.35 -4.25 12.53
N MET A 55 -4.93 -4.61 11.39
CA MET A 55 -5.76 -3.75 10.57
C MET A 55 -7.22 -3.79 11.01
N THR A 56 -7.91 -2.66 10.92
CA THR A 56 -9.35 -2.60 11.18
C THR A 56 -10.13 -3.20 10.02
N THR A 57 -11.27 -3.82 10.30
CA THR A 57 -12.15 -4.41 9.29
C THR A 57 -12.45 -3.49 8.10
N PRO A 58 -12.71 -2.17 8.28
CA PRO A 58 -12.86 -1.26 7.15
C PRO A 58 -11.61 -1.09 6.29
N ALA A 59 -10.42 -0.96 6.91
CA ALA A 59 -9.16 -0.80 6.19
C ALA A 59 -8.81 -2.05 5.37
N VAL A 60 -9.13 -3.23 5.87
CA VAL A 60 -8.94 -4.48 5.12
C VAL A 60 -9.91 -4.60 3.96
N ALA A 61 -11.19 -4.25 4.14
CA ALA A 61 -12.16 -4.26 3.04
C ALA A 61 -11.74 -3.33 1.90
N GLU A 62 -11.22 -2.14 2.24
CA GLU A 62 -10.63 -1.20 1.28
C GLU A 62 -9.40 -1.79 0.58
N LEU A 63 -8.48 -2.38 1.33
CA LEU A 63 -7.28 -3.03 0.79
C LEU A 63 -7.62 -4.19 -0.17
N LEU A 64 -8.63 -4.99 0.15
CA LEU A 64 -9.11 -6.10 -0.68
C LEU A 64 -9.96 -5.63 -1.87
N GLY A 65 -10.32 -4.34 -1.94
CA GLY A 65 -11.21 -3.81 -2.97
C GLY A 65 -12.61 -4.40 -2.92
N CYS A 66 -13.09 -4.80 -1.74
CA CYS A 66 -14.40 -5.44 -1.56
C CYS A 66 -15.32 -4.62 -0.65
N SER A 67 -16.62 -4.96 -0.62
CA SER A 67 -17.55 -4.27 0.26
C SER A 67 -17.33 -4.67 1.73
N ARG A 68 -17.54 -3.73 2.66
CA ARG A 68 -17.39 -4.00 4.11
C ARG A 68 -18.27 -5.17 4.59
N PRO A 69 -19.56 -5.29 4.17
CA PRO A 69 -20.38 -6.45 4.56
C PRO A 69 -19.83 -7.77 4.03
N HIS A 70 -19.26 -7.77 2.82
CA HIS A 70 -18.63 -8.97 2.26
C HIS A 70 -17.41 -9.38 3.08
N PHE A 71 -16.56 -8.43 3.45
CA PHE A 71 -15.40 -8.73 4.28
C PHE A 71 -15.77 -9.26 5.67
N VAL A 72 -16.79 -8.68 6.32
CA VAL A 72 -17.30 -9.19 7.60
C VAL A 72 -17.78 -10.64 7.47
N LYS A 73 -18.48 -10.97 6.39
CA LYS A 73 -18.92 -12.34 6.13
C LYS A 73 -17.74 -13.32 6.01
N LEU A 74 -16.64 -12.92 5.36
CA LEU A 74 -15.42 -13.74 5.27
C LEU A 74 -14.81 -14.04 6.65
N LEU A 75 -14.87 -13.08 7.57
CA LEU A 75 -14.43 -13.27 8.96
C LEU A 75 -15.35 -14.23 9.73
N GLU A 76 -16.67 -14.07 9.59
CA GLU A 76 -17.67 -14.92 10.25
C GLU A 76 -17.62 -16.38 9.75
N GLU A 77 -17.30 -16.58 8.48
CA GLU A 77 -17.10 -17.89 7.86
C GLU A 77 -15.73 -18.53 8.21
N GLY A 78 -14.84 -17.80 8.90
CA GLY A 78 -13.53 -18.30 9.33
C GLY A 78 -12.49 -18.39 8.21
N ASN A 79 -12.73 -17.74 7.07
CA ASN A 79 -11.80 -17.76 5.93
C ASN A 79 -10.50 -17.00 6.22
N ILE A 80 -10.54 -16.01 7.12
CA ILE A 80 -9.41 -15.16 7.46
C ILE A 80 -9.30 -15.10 8.99
N PRO A 81 -8.14 -15.46 9.57
CA PRO A 81 -7.89 -15.31 11.00
C PRO A 81 -8.09 -13.86 11.47
N PHE A 82 -8.67 -13.67 12.64
CA PHE A 82 -8.79 -12.35 13.27
C PHE A 82 -8.66 -12.44 14.79
N SER A 83 -8.19 -11.35 15.39
CA SER A 83 -8.19 -11.11 16.84
C SER A 83 -9.26 -10.07 17.19
N LEU A 84 -9.71 -10.04 18.44
CA LEU A 84 -10.56 -8.97 18.94
C LEU A 84 -9.71 -7.99 19.74
N VAL A 85 -9.79 -6.70 19.39
CA VAL A 85 -9.31 -5.61 20.25
C VAL A 85 -10.53 -4.89 20.79
N GLY A 86 -10.84 -5.17 22.06
CA GLY A 86 -12.12 -4.81 22.66
C GLY A 86 -13.27 -5.57 22.00
N ARG A 87 -14.21 -4.83 21.37
CA ARG A 87 -15.37 -5.42 20.67
C ARG A 87 -15.18 -5.50 19.15
N HIS A 88 -14.05 -5.01 18.62
CA HIS A 88 -13.87 -4.87 17.19
C HIS A 88 -12.83 -5.87 16.66
N PRO A 89 -13.09 -6.53 15.51
CA PRO A 89 -12.13 -7.41 14.88
C PRO A 89 -10.90 -6.63 14.40
N ARG A 90 -9.78 -7.33 14.43
CA ARG A 90 -8.48 -6.92 13.92
C ARG A 90 -7.87 -8.07 13.15
N VAL A 91 -7.24 -7.75 12.03
CA VAL A 91 -6.69 -8.76 11.12
C VAL A 91 -5.25 -8.40 10.84
N LYS A 92 -4.33 -9.36 10.93
CA LYS A 92 -2.94 -9.10 10.62
C LYS A 92 -2.77 -8.92 9.12
N HIS A 93 -1.88 -8.00 8.74
CA HIS A 93 -1.56 -7.77 7.33
C HIS A 93 -1.09 -9.05 6.62
N GLU A 94 -0.31 -9.89 7.29
CA GLU A 94 0.18 -11.17 6.74
C GLU A 94 -0.96 -12.13 6.38
N ASP A 95 -1.94 -12.30 7.27
CA ASP A 95 -3.11 -13.16 7.04
C ASP A 95 -3.92 -12.71 5.81
N ILE A 96 -4.00 -11.39 5.58
CA ILE A 96 -4.70 -10.81 4.42
C ILE A 96 -3.93 -11.10 3.13
N MET A 97 -2.61 -10.95 3.15
CA MET A 97 -1.75 -11.19 1.99
C MET A 97 -1.77 -12.67 1.59
N ASP A 98 -1.78 -13.58 2.56
CA ASP A 98 -1.89 -15.01 2.29
C ASP A 98 -3.26 -15.38 1.74
N PHE A 99 -4.33 -14.80 2.28
CA PHE A 99 -5.68 -14.94 1.71
C PHE A 99 -5.75 -14.44 0.25
N GLN A 100 -5.17 -13.28 -0.06
CA GLN A 100 -5.12 -12.75 -1.43
C GLN A 100 -4.39 -13.68 -2.41
N LYS A 101 -3.28 -14.29 -2.00
CA LYS A 101 -2.54 -15.26 -2.82
C LYS A 101 -3.41 -16.46 -3.17
N VAL A 102 -4.12 -17.01 -2.17
CA VAL A 102 -5.04 -18.14 -2.37
C VAL A 102 -6.18 -17.76 -3.31
N MET A 103 -6.82 -16.60 -3.12
CA MET A 103 -7.89 -16.13 -4.02
C MET A 103 -7.43 -15.94 -5.46
N LYS A 104 -6.19 -15.45 -5.66
CA LYS A 104 -5.63 -15.25 -6.99
C LYS A 104 -5.42 -16.60 -7.71
N LEU A 105 -4.88 -17.59 -6.99
CA LEU A 105 -4.69 -18.95 -7.51
C LEU A 105 -6.01 -19.66 -7.87
N GLN A 106 -7.14 -19.31 -7.23
CA GLN A 106 -8.45 -19.88 -7.56
C GLN A 106 -9.14 -19.20 -8.75
N ARG A 107 -8.65 -18.04 -9.18
CA ARG A 107 -9.17 -17.26 -10.31
C ARG A 107 -8.39 -17.47 -11.62
N GLU A 108 -7.27 -18.17 -11.55
CA GLU A 108 -6.44 -18.63 -12.67
C GLU A 108 -6.77 -20.11 -12.99
#